data_AF-A0A3C0ZM93-F1
#
_entry.id   AF-A0A3C0ZM93-F1
#
_cell.length_a   1.000
_cell.length_b   1.000
_cell.length_c   1.000
_cell.angle_alpha   90.00
_cell.angle_beta   90.00
_cell.angle_gamma   90.00
#
_symmetry.space_group_name_H-M   'P 1'
#
loop_
_entity.id
_entity.type
_entity.pdbx_description
1 polymer ?
#
loop_
_entity_poly.entity_id
_entity_poly.type
_entity_poly.pdbx_seq_one_letter_code
_entity_poly.pdbx_strand_id
1 'polypeptide(L)'
;MVFPVETGLARRGDLIKLLQTTGTIRANREVEIVGRIGGEIVSITASNGRYVQQGELLVKLDEREYRTTYDRAASALLAAQIEYRT
;
A
#
# COMPACT_ATOMS: atom_id res chain seq x y z
N MET A 1 -6.97 -76.17 17.58
CA MET A 1 -5.85 -75.42 16.98
C MET A 1 -5.78 -74.09 17.70
N VAL A 2 -4.71 -73.81 18.42
CA VAL A 2 -4.59 -72.63 19.31
C VAL A 2 -3.52 -71.73 18.70
N PHE A 3 -3.88 -70.49 18.42
CA PHE A 3 -2.94 -69.50 17.89
C PHE A 3 -2.44 -68.67 19.07
N PRO A 4 -1.13 -68.68 19.36
CA PRO A 4 -0.58 -67.83 20.41
C PRO A 4 -0.74 -66.37 19.99
N VAL A 5 -1.21 -65.55 20.94
CA VAL A 5 -1.34 -64.11 20.78
C VAL A 5 -0.55 -63.42 21.86
N GLU A 6 0.10 -62.32 21.53
CA GLU A 6 0.73 -61.45 22.50
C GLU A 6 -0.25 -60.37 22.95
N THR A 7 -0.33 -60.15 24.26
CA THR A 7 -1.18 -59.11 24.88
C THR A 7 -0.31 -58.06 25.54
N GLY A 8 -0.68 -56.79 25.42
CA GLY A 8 -0.06 -55.66 26.13
C GLY A 8 -1.09 -54.91 26.99
N LEU A 9 -0.65 -54.41 28.15
CA LEU A 9 -1.48 -53.58 29.03
C LEU A 9 -1.64 -52.16 28.44
N ALA A 10 -2.87 -51.70 28.29
CA ALA A 10 -3.16 -50.34 27.87
C ALA A 10 -2.66 -49.33 28.92
N ARG A 11 -1.97 -48.28 28.47
CA ARG A 11 -1.47 -47.19 29.30
C ARG A 11 -2.04 -45.87 28.81
N ARG A 12 -2.45 -45.01 29.74
CA ARG A 12 -2.88 -43.64 29.44
C ARG A 12 -1.65 -42.75 29.32
N GLY A 13 -1.64 -41.89 28.30
CA GLY A 13 -0.60 -40.89 28.07
C GLY A 13 -1.11 -39.83 27.11
N ASP A 14 -0.37 -38.74 26.97
CA ASP A 14 -0.75 -37.63 26.10
C ASP A 14 -0.49 -37.99 24.64
N LEU A 15 -1.52 -37.85 23.80
CA LEU A 15 -1.42 -38.00 22.36
C LEU A 15 -1.36 -36.61 21.73
N ILE A 16 -0.16 -36.15 21.39
CA ILE A 16 0.04 -34.87 20.71
C ILE A 16 -0.10 -35.09 19.20
N LYS A 17 -1.19 -34.59 18.62
CA LYS A 17 -1.39 -34.57 17.17
C LYS A 17 -0.89 -33.25 16.59
N LEU A 18 0.30 -33.27 16.00
CA LEU A 18 0.87 -32.12 15.30
C LEU A 18 0.36 -32.07 13.86
N LEU A 19 -0.23 -30.95 13.44
CA LEU A 19 -0.60 -30.70 12.05
C LEU A 19 0.35 -29.65 11.48
N GLN A 20 1.21 -30.07 10.54
CA GLN A 20 2.06 -29.16 9.78
C GLN A 20 1.35 -28.84 8.47
N THR A 21 0.99 -27.57 8.29
CA THR A 21 0.42 -27.06 7.04
C THR A 21 1.41 -26.12 6.38
N THR A 22 1.36 -26.07 5.06
CA THR A 22 2.01 -25.03 4.27
C THR A 22 0.99 -23.96 3.92
N GLY A 23 1.47 -22.75 3.66
CA GLY A 23 0.66 -21.62 3.22
C GLY A 23 1.53 -20.69 2.38
N THR A 24 0.89 -19.83 1.58
CA THR A 24 1.58 -18.84 0.77
C THR A 24 1.42 -17.46 1.39
N ILE A 25 2.51 -16.71 1.43
CA ILE A 25 2.51 -15.31 1.86
C ILE A 25 2.02 -14.46 0.70
N ARG A 26 1.13 -13.51 0.98
CA ARG A 26 0.68 -12.51 0.00
C ARG A 26 0.94 -11.11 0.54
N ALA A 27 1.10 -10.15 -0.36
CA ALA A 27 1.18 -8.76 0.02
C ALA A 27 -0.09 -8.35 0.77
N ASN A 28 0.07 -7.64 1.89
CA ASN A 28 -1.08 -7.15 2.65
C ASN A 28 -1.87 -6.09 1.86
N ARG A 29 -1.18 -5.34 0.99
CA ARG A 29 -1.78 -4.32 0.13
C ARG A 29 -0.95 -4.16 -1.14
N GLU A 30 -1.66 -4.06 -2.26
CA GLU A 30 -1.10 -3.72 -3.57
C GLU A 30 -1.88 -2.51 -4.09
N VAL A 31 -1.17 -1.51 -4.60
CA VAL A 31 -1.78 -0.28 -5.13
C VAL A 31 -1.09 0.12 -6.41
N GLU A 32 -1.89 0.55 -7.37
CA GLU A 32 -1.43 1.23 -8.57
C GLU A 32 -1.46 2.75 -8.32
N ILE A 33 -0.33 3.41 -8.56
CA ILE A 33 -0.23 4.87 -8.40
C ILE A 33 -0.33 5.52 -9.77
N VAL A 34 -1.38 6.33 -9.94
CA VAL A 34 -1.62 7.11 -11.16
C VAL A 34 -1.63 8.60 -10.87
N GLY A 35 -1.19 9.40 -11.85
CA GLY A 35 -1.28 10.85 -11.79
C GLY A 35 -2.75 11.30 -11.81
N ARG A 36 -3.15 12.15 -10.86
CA ARG A 36 -4.51 12.74 -10.83
C ARG A 36 -4.72 13.76 -11.96
N ILE A 37 -3.65 14.38 -12.41
CA ILE A 37 -3.62 15.39 -13.46
C ILE A 37 -2.65 14.95 -14.55
N GLY A 38 -2.94 15.38 -15.78
CA GLY A 38 -2.00 15.25 -16.89
C GLY A 38 -0.92 16.32 -16.81
N GLY A 39 0.29 16.00 -17.27
CA GLY A 39 1.40 16.94 -17.30
C GLY A 39 2.68 16.26 -17.75
N GLU A 40 3.66 17.06 -18.15
CA GLU A 40 4.99 16.58 -18.48
C GLU A 40 5.74 16.17 -17.21
N ILE A 41 6.46 15.03 -17.25
CA ILE A 41 7.28 14.58 -16.13
C ILE A 41 8.61 15.33 -16.14
N VAL A 42 8.86 16.10 -15.08
CA VAL A 42 10.11 16.85 -14.88
C VAL A 42 11.16 15.98 -14.21
N SER A 43 10.76 15.10 -13.29
CA SER A 43 11.69 14.16 -12.65
C SER A 43 10.98 12.92 -12.11
N ILE A 44 11.72 11.82 -12.06
CA ILE A 44 11.31 10.55 -11.45
C ILE A 44 12.31 10.22 -10.35
N THR A 45 11.82 10.03 -9.14
CA THR A 45 12.63 9.68 -7.96
C THR A 45 12.41 8.23 -7.54
N ALA A 46 11.28 7.64 -7.95
CA ALA A 46 11.02 6.21 -7.77
C ALA A 46 11.87 5.35 -8.72
N SER A 47 12.29 4.18 -8.25
CA SER A 47 12.98 3.17 -9.08
C SER A 47 12.49 1.76 -8.74
N ASN A 48 12.63 0.84 -9.69
CA ASN A 48 12.17 -0.54 -9.51
C ASN A 48 12.89 -1.22 -8.34
N GLY A 49 12.12 -1.85 -7.45
CA GLY A 49 12.64 -2.52 -6.25
C GLY A 49 13.04 -1.58 -5.11
N ARG A 50 12.88 -0.26 -5.28
CA ARG A 50 13.16 0.72 -4.21
C ARG A 50 12.01 0.75 -3.21
N TYR A 51 12.35 0.63 -1.94
CA TYR A 51 11.42 0.90 -0.85
C TYR A 51 11.20 2.40 -0.72
N VAL A 52 9.94 2.81 -0.62
CA VAL A 52 9.52 4.21 -0.46
C VAL A 52 8.62 4.36 0.75
N GLN A 53 8.63 5.53 1.37
CA GLN A 53 7.80 5.84 2.54
C GLN A 53 6.52 6.57 2.14
N GLN A 54 5.52 6.54 3.03
CA GLN A 54 4.29 7.30 2.83
C GLN A 54 4.60 8.80 2.73
N GLY A 55 4.08 9.45 1.69
CA GLY A 55 4.31 10.87 1.43
C GLY A 55 5.60 11.18 0.68
N GLU A 56 6.42 10.18 0.35
CA GLU A 56 7.62 10.39 -0.45
C GLU A 56 7.27 10.78 -1.89
N LEU A 57 7.99 11.76 -2.43
CA LEU A 57 7.84 12.19 -3.81
C LEU A 57 8.34 11.10 -4.75
N LEU A 58 7.44 10.57 -5.59
CA LEU A 58 7.76 9.54 -6.57
C LEU A 58 8.08 10.14 -7.95
N VAL A 59 7.27 11.12 -8.36
CA VAL A 59 7.34 11.77 -9.68
C VAL A 59 6.98 13.25 -9.51
N LYS A 60 7.73 14.15 -10.16
CA LYS A 60 7.40 15.57 -10.25
C LYS A 60 6.88 15.89 -11.65
N LEU A 61 5.69 16.47 -11.72
CA LEU A 61 5.11 17.00 -12.96
C LEU A 61 5.47 18.50 -13.12
N ASP A 62 5.45 19.01 -14.35
CA ASP A 62 5.63 20.44 -14.61
C ASP A 62 4.43 21.22 -14.03
N GLU A 63 4.74 22.18 -13.17
CA GLU A 63 3.79 22.98 -12.41
C GLU A 63 3.54 24.37 -13.01
N ARG A 64 4.23 24.78 -14.09
CA ARG A 64 4.22 26.17 -14.58
C ARG A 64 2.82 26.67 -14.96
N GLU A 65 2.08 25.89 -15.75
CA GLU A 65 0.73 26.26 -16.19
C GLU A 65 -0.27 26.24 -15.03
N TYR A 66 -0.17 25.20 -14.19
CA TYR A 66 -0.99 25.08 -12.97
C TYR A 66 -0.75 26.24 -12.01
N ARG A 67 0.51 26.66 -11.85
CA ARG A 67 0.89 27.76 -10.97
C ARG A 67 0.35 29.09 -11.49
N THR A 68 0.51 29.35 -12.77
CA THR A 68 -0.04 30.55 -13.42
C THR A 68 -1.56 30.63 -13.23
N THR A 69 -2.25 29.51 -13.39
CA THR A 69 -3.71 29.44 -13.23
C THR A 69 -4.13 29.68 -11.78
N TYR A 70 -3.41 29.08 -10.83
CA TYR A 70 -3.61 29.31 -9.40
C TYR A 70 -3.44 30.78 -9.03
N ASP A 71 -2.36 31.43 -9.48
CA ASP A 71 -2.05 32.82 -9.14
C ASP A 71 -3.12 33.79 -9.70
N ARG A 72 -3.65 33.52 -10.89
CA ARG A 72 -4.79 34.26 -11.47
C ARG A 72 -6.06 34.10 -10.63
N ALA A 73 -6.40 32.87 -10.26
CA ALA A 73 -7.58 32.59 -9.44
C ALA A 73 -7.48 33.22 -8.04
N ALA A 74 -6.28 33.19 -7.44
CA ALA A 74 -6.02 33.83 -6.16
C ALA A 74 -6.17 35.36 -6.23
N SER A 75 -5.70 35.98 -7.32
CA SER A 75 -5.87 37.43 -7.55
C SER A 75 -7.33 37.81 -7.73
N ALA A 76 -8.10 37.01 -8.47
CA ALA A 76 -9.53 37.21 -8.65
C ALA A 76 -10.30 37.06 -7.33
N LEU A 77 -9.93 36.07 -6.51
CA LEU A 77 -10.51 35.88 -5.18
C LEU A 77 -10.23 37.09 -4.27
N LEU A 78 -9.01 37.62 -4.29
CA LEU A 78 -8.63 38.79 -3.51
C LEU A 78 -9.45 40.02 -3.91
N ALA A 79 -9.62 40.27 -5.21
CA ALA A 79 -10.45 41.37 -5.70
C ALA A 79 -11.91 41.26 -5.22
N ALA A 80 -12.51 40.07 -5.35
CA ALA A 80 -13.88 39.82 -4.90
C ALA A 80 -14.04 39.99 -3.37
N GLN A 81 -13.03 39.61 -2.58
CA GLN A 81 -13.03 39.81 -1.12
C GLN A 81 -12.96 41.28 -0.72
N ILE A 82 -12.27 42.12 -1.50
CA ILE A 82 -12.20 43.57 -1.30
C ILE A 82 -13.56 44.20 -1.61
N GLU A 83 -14.17 43.80 -2.73
CA GLU A 83 -15.51 44.27 -3.12
C GLU A 83 -16.58 43.90 -2.09
N TYR A 84 -16.59 42.67 -1.57
CA TYR A 84 -17.60 42.25 -0.58
C TYR A 84 -17.47 42.96 0.78
N ARG A 85 -16.27 43.45 1.12
CA ARG A 85 -16.02 44.15 2.38
C ARG A 85 -16.42 45.63 2.33
N THR A 86 -16.60 46.19 1.14
CA THR A 86 -17.01 47.57 0.92
C THR A 86 -18.52 47.65 0.73
#